data_AF-A0A9W9MW78-F1
#
_entry.id   AF-A0A9W9MW78-F1
#
_cell.length_a   1.000
_cell.length_b   1.000
_cell.length_c   1.000
_cell.angle_alpha   90.00
_cell.angle_beta   90.00
_cell.angle_gamma   90.00
#
_symmetry.space_group_name_H-M   'P 1'
#
loop_
_entity.id
_entity.type
_entity.pdbx_description
1 polymer ?
#
loop_
_entity_poly.entity_id
_entity_poly.type
_entity_poly.pdbx_seq_one_letter_code
_entity_poly.pdbx_strand_id
1 'polypeptide(L)'
;MMHFKVDTTVLLYIAFIVGGVISLLLGAISWAHTAALFLPLPTWVPTIATLISPIMVLTLIVIRIISTRSNDETTRNYRWTTISRILDQVQTVISTIVATVALAYLFPDRILSCNLDQQWQGFFKSKNSHAIRSIQDEFQCCGLRSLHDRAWPFKDRNHGDNACELQLGYQRSCIAPWREH
;
A
#
# COMPACT_ATOMS: atom_id res chain seq x y z
N MET A 1 -4.88 6.30 -48.31
CA MET A 1 -4.89 6.83 -46.93
C MET A 1 -5.84 5.96 -46.12
N MET A 2 -5.33 4.95 -45.42
CA MET A 2 -6.15 3.95 -44.73
C MET A 2 -6.56 4.51 -43.37
N HIS A 3 -7.85 4.83 -43.22
CA HIS A 3 -8.41 5.32 -41.97
C HIS A 3 -8.46 4.15 -40.98
N PHE A 4 -7.49 4.06 -40.07
CA PHE A 4 -7.46 3.03 -39.04
C PHE A 4 -8.61 3.33 -38.06
N LYS A 5 -9.76 2.68 -38.25
CA LYS A 5 -10.93 2.82 -37.39
C LYS A 5 -10.65 2.01 -36.14
N VAL A 6 -9.98 2.63 -35.17
CA VAL A 6 -9.77 2.03 -33.86
C VAL A 6 -11.14 1.83 -33.23
N ASP A 7 -11.51 0.57 -33.01
CA ASP A 7 -12.78 0.20 -32.40
C ASP A 7 -12.81 0.71 -30.95
N THR A 8 -13.90 1.36 -30.55
CA THR A 8 -14.08 1.94 -29.22
C THR A 8 -13.90 0.90 -28.12
N THR A 9 -14.20 -0.37 -28.43
CA THR A 9 -13.95 -1.50 -27.53
C THR A 9 -12.46 -1.77 -27.32
N VAL A 10 -11.64 -1.68 -28.38
CA VAL A 10 -10.18 -1.86 -28.30
C VAL A 10 -9.55 -0.73 -27.47
N LEU A 11 -10.02 0.51 -27.65
CA LEU A 11 -9.59 1.64 -26.81
C LEU A 11 -9.91 1.42 -25.33
N LEU A 12 -11.10 0.91 -25.01
CA LEU A 12 -11.47 0.57 -23.64
C LEU A 12 -10.57 -0.51 -23.05
N TYR A 13 -10.27 -1.58 -23.78
CA TYR A 13 -9.37 -2.63 -23.28
C TYR A 13 -7.95 -2.11 -23.06
N ILE A 14 -7.42 -1.31 -23.97
CA ILE A 14 -6.10 -0.67 -23.80
C ILE A 14 -6.12 0.20 -22.55
N ALA A 15 -7.16 1.01 -22.34
CA ALA A 15 -7.29 1.85 -21.16
C ALA A 15 -7.36 1.03 -19.85
N PHE A 16 -8.10 -0.08 -19.83
CA PHE A 16 -8.18 -0.97 -18.67
C PHE A 16 -6.84 -1.67 -18.38
N ILE A 17 -6.13 -2.13 -19.40
CA ILE A 17 -4.82 -2.77 -19.24
C ILE A 17 -3.81 -1.75 -18.70
N VAL A 18 -3.74 -0.56 -19.31
CA VAL A 18 -2.84 0.50 -18.87
C VAL A 18 -3.16 0.93 -17.45
N GLY A 19 -4.44 1.14 -17.12
CA GLY A 19 -4.87 1.48 -15.76
C GLY A 19 -4.56 0.39 -14.73
N GLY A 20 -4.72 -0.88 -15.09
CA GLY A 20 -4.37 -2.02 -14.25
C GLY A 20 -2.85 -2.11 -13.99
N VAL A 21 -2.03 -1.90 -15.01
CA VAL A 21 -0.56 -1.87 -14.88
C VAL A 21 -0.11 -0.71 -14.00
N ILE A 22 -0.65 0.50 -14.20
CA ILE A 22 -0.34 1.67 -13.37
C ILE A 22 -0.72 1.39 -11.91
N SER A 23 -1.91 0.84 -11.67
CA SER A 23 -2.38 0.51 -10.31
C SER A 23 -1.47 -0.53 -9.64
N LEU A 24 -1.01 -1.54 -10.39
CA LEU A 24 -0.08 -2.55 -9.90
C LEU A 24 1.27 -1.93 -9.49
N LEU A 25 1.81 -1.04 -10.33
CA LEU A 25 3.08 -0.36 -10.06
C LEU A 25 2.98 0.53 -8.83
N LEU A 26 1.94 1.36 -8.75
CA LEU A 26 1.70 2.23 -7.58
C LEU A 26 1.48 1.40 -6.32
N GLY A 27 0.73 0.30 -6.42
CA GLY A 27 0.53 -0.63 -5.33
C GLY A 27 1.84 -1.27 -4.85
N ALA A 28 2.67 -1.74 -5.77
CA ALA A 28 3.96 -2.36 -5.44
C ALA A 28 4.92 -1.37 -4.77
N ILE A 29 4.94 -0.12 -5.25
CA ILE A 29 5.71 0.97 -4.65
C ILE A 29 5.18 1.24 -3.23
N SER A 30 3.87 1.43 -3.07
CA SER A 30 3.25 1.64 -1.75
C SER A 30 3.52 0.50 -0.77
N TRP A 31 3.51 -0.75 -1.25
CA TRP A 31 3.88 -1.90 -0.43
C TRP A 31 5.37 -1.87 -0.03
N ALA A 32 6.27 -1.60 -0.98
CA ALA A 32 7.69 -1.50 -0.70
C ALA A 32 7.98 -0.43 0.35
N HIS A 33 7.35 0.75 0.24
CA HIS A 33 7.50 1.82 1.22
C HIS A 33 6.90 1.44 2.59
N THR A 34 5.68 0.89 2.62
CA THR A 34 5.06 0.48 3.90
C THR A 34 5.84 -0.61 4.63
N ALA A 35 6.44 -1.55 3.88
CA ALA A 35 7.30 -2.60 4.42
C ALA A 35 8.66 -2.05 4.90
N ALA A 36 9.26 -1.14 4.14
CA ALA A 36 10.56 -0.54 4.49
C ALA A 36 10.46 0.43 5.68
N LEU A 37 9.36 1.18 5.78
CA LEU A 37 9.09 2.16 6.84
C LEU A 37 8.38 1.57 8.05
N PHE A 38 8.10 0.26 8.03
CA PHE A 38 7.45 -0.48 9.10
C PHE A 38 6.19 0.23 9.63
N LEU A 39 5.30 0.71 8.75
CA LEU A 39 4.08 1.38 9.19
C LEU A 39 3.19 0.43 10.01
N PRO A 40 2.33 0.95 10.91
CA PRO A 40 1.46 0.14 11.77
C PRO A 40 0.24 -0.40 11.00
N LEU A 41 0.40 -0.68 9.72
CA LEU A 41 -0.64 -1.24 8.86
C LEU A 41 -0.54 -2.77 8.84
N PRO A 42 -1.67 -3.49 8.84
CA PRO A 42 -1.64 -4.92 8.60
C PRO A 42 -1.06 -5.20 7.21
N THR A 43 -0.10 -6.12 7.10
CA THR A 43 0.60 -6.46 5.85
C THR A 43 -0.34 -6.91 4.71
N TRP A 44 -1.54 -7.39 5.05
CA TRP A 44 -2.54 -7.81 4.08
C TRP A 44 -3.25 -6.65 3.38
N VAL A 45 -3.34 -5.45 4.00
CA VAL A 45 -4.06 -4.29 3.45
C VAL A 45 -3.45 -3.81 2.13
N PRO A 46 -2.14 -3.49 2.05
CA PRO A 46 -1.52 -3.10 0.79
C PRO A 46 -1.52 -4.25 -0.22
N THR A 47 -1.28 -5.48 0.23
CA THR A 47 -1.29 -6.68 -0.63
C THR A 47 -2.62 -6.84 -1.36
N ILE A 48 -3.75 -6.79 -0.63
CA ILE A 48 -5.08 -6.91 -1.26
C ILE A 48 -5.37 -5.70 -2.17
N ALA A 49 -5.02 -4.48 -1.74
CA ALA A 49 -5.21 -3.29 -2.56
C ALA A 49 -4.47 -3.36 -3.90
N THR A 50 -3.25 -3.88 -3.94
CA THR A 50 -2.47 -4.03 -5.17
C THR A 50 -3.08 -5.04 -6.16
N LEU A 51 -3.71 -6.10 -5.65
CA LEU A 51 -4.21 -7.21 -6.44
C LEU A 51 -5.66 -7.01 -6.92
N ILE A 52 -6.43 -6.13 -6.27
CA ILE A 52 -7.82 -5.82 -6.64
C ILE A 52 -7.94 -5.39 -8.11
N SER A 53 -7.05 -4.51 -8.57
CA SER A 53 -7.11 -3.94 -9.93
C SER A 53 -6.80 -4.97 -11.04
N PRO A 54 -5.68 -5.73 -11.01
CA PRO A 54 -5.39 -6.72 -12.03
C PRO A 54 -6.39 -7.89 -12.04
N ILE A 55 -6.93 -8.29 -10.89
CA ILE A 55 -7.96 -9.34 -10.80
C ILE A 55 -9.23 -8.92 -11.53
N MET A 56 -9.66 -7.66 -11.36
CA MET A 56 -10.87 -7.14 -12.02
C MET A 56 -10.72 -7.06 -13.54
N VAL A 57 -9.55 -6.66 -14.05
CA VAL A 57 -9.29 -6.63 -15.50
C VAL A 57 -9.28 -8.05 -16.07
N LEU A 58 -8.65 -8.99 -15.37
CA LEU A 58 -8.58 -10.38 -15.81
C LEU A 58 -9.95 -11.06 -15.85
N THR A 59 -10.80 -10.85 -14.83
CA THR A 59 -12.15 -11.41 -14.80
C THR A 59 -13.00 -10.88 -15.95
N LEU A 60 -12.94 -9.58 -16.25
CA LEU A 60 -13.67 -8.97 -17.37
C LEU A 60 -13.22 -9.55 -18.73
N ILE A 61 -11.92 -9.73 -18.94
CA ILE A 61 -11.38 -10.32 -20.18
C ILE A 61 -11.82 -11.78 -20.32
N VAL A 62 -11.70 -12.58 -19.26
CA VAL A 62 -12.07 -14.01 -19.27
C VAL A 62 -13.56 -14.19 -19.53
N ILE A 63 -14.42 -13.40 -18.87
CA ILE A 63 -15.88 -13.44 -19.11
C ILE A 63 -16.21 -13.17 -20.58
N ARG A 64 -15.53 -12.20 -21.22
CA ARG A 64 -15.79 -11.81 -22.60
C ARG A 64 -15.26 -12.83 -23.62
N ILE A 65 -14.09 -13.42 -23.38
CA ILE A 65 -13.56 -14.50 -24.23
C ILE A 65 -14.48 -15.72 -24.16
N ILE A 66 -14.97 -16.07 -22.97
CA ILE A 66 -15.85 -17.23 -22.80
C ILE A 66 -17.24 -16.97 -23.38
N SER A 67 -17.78 -15.76 -23.24
CA SER A 67 -19.10 -15.41 -23.80
C SER A 67 -19.10 -15.39 -25.33
N THR A 68 -18.01 -14.94 -25.96
CA THR A 68 -17.90 -14.88 -27.42
C THR A 68 -17.69 -16.25 -28.08
N ARG A 69 -17.16 -17.24 -27.34
CA ARG A 69 -16.86 -18.58 -27.87
C ARG A 69 -18.04 -19.57 -27.76
N SER A 70 -19.21 -19.10 -27.36
CA SER A 70 -20.27 -19.93 -26.80
C SER A 70 -21.53 -19.98 -27.66
N ASN A 71 -21.74 -21.08 -28.42
CA ASN A 71 -22.93 -21.32 -29.26
C ASN A 71 -24.19 -21.82 -28.50
N ASP A 72 -24.11 -22.04 -27.19
CA ASP A 72 -25.21 -22.58 -26.36
C ASP A 72 -25.73 -21.45 -25.45
N GLU A 73 -26.63 -20.63 -26.00
CA GLU A 73 -26.79 -19.23 -25.61
C GLU A 73 -27.64 -18.94 -24.36
N THR A 74 -28.49 -19.85 -23.88
CA THR A 74 -29.50 -19.48 -22.87
C THR A 74 -29.13 -19.91 -21.44
N THR A 75 -28.86 -21.19 -21.20
CA THR A 75 -28.57 -21.71 -19.84
C THR A 75 -27.14 -21.39 -19.37
N ARG A 76 -26.17 -21.37 -20.27
CA ARG A 76 -24.77 -21.04 -19.92
C ARG A 76 -24.57 -19.55 -19.66
N ASN A 77 -25.21 -18.67 -20.42
CA ASN A 77 -25.16 -17.21 -20.21
C ASN A 77 -25.78 -16.81 -18.86
N TYR A 78 -26.87 -17.45 -18.43
CA TYR A 78 -27.43 -17.23 -17.10
C TYR A 78 -26.45 -17.61 -15.98
N ARG A 79 -25.73 -18.73 -16.09
CA ARG A 79 -24.75 -19.14 -15.07
C ARG A 79 -23.55 -18.18 -15.02
N TRP A 80 -23.03 -17.75 -16.16
CA TRP A 80 -21.90 -16.79 -16.20
C TRP A 80 -22.27 -15.41 -15.69
N THR A 81 -23.47 -14.93 -16.00
CA THR A 81 -23.95 -13.62 -15.50
C THR A 81 -24.21 -13.65 -13.98
N THR A 82 -24.67 -14.78 -13.45
CA THR A 82 -24.79 -14.95 -11.99
C THR A 82 -23.41 -15.02 -11.33
N ILE A 83 -22.46 -15.78 -11.88
CA ILE A 83 -21.09 -15.87 -11.35
C ILE A 83 -20.40 -14.49 -11.39
N SER A 84 -20.52 -13.75 -12.50
CA SER A 84 -19.92 -12.43 -12.62
C SER A 84 -20.50 -11.44 -11.61
N ARG A 85 -21.82 -11.48 -11.35
CA ARG A 85 -22.45 -10.66 -10.31
C ARG A 85 -21.94 -11.02 -8.92
N ILE A 86 -21.79 -12.30 -8.61
CA ILE A 86 -21.27 -12.74 -7.29
C ILE A 86 -19.82 -12.25 -7.12
N LEU A 87 -18.97 -12.42 -8.13
CA LEU A 87 -17.58 -11.97 -8.09
C LEU A 87 -17.47 -10.46 -7.92
N ASP A 88 -18.30 -9.68 -8.61
CA ASP A 88 -18.36 -8.22 -8.49
C ASP A 88 -18.79 -7.76 -7.09
N GLN A 89 -19.79 -8.43 -6.50
CA GLN A 89 -20.23 -8.15 -5.13
C GLN A 89 -19.14 -8.49 -4.10
N VAL A 90 -18.49 -9.65 -4.24
CA VAL A 90 -17.37 -10.05 -3.37
C VAL A 90 -16.23 -9.03 -3.47
N GLN A 91 -15.87 -8.61 -4.68
CA GLN A 91 -14.84 -7.62 -4.92
C GLN A 91 -15.17 -6.28 -4.25
N THR A 92 -16.42 -5.84 -4.37
CA THR A 92 -16.90 -4.60 -3.75
C THR A 92 -16.83 -4.66 -2.23
N VAL A 93 -17.25 -5.78 -1.64
CA VAL A 93 -17.19 -5.99 -0.19
C VAL A 93 -15.74 -5.99 0.30
N ILE A 94 -14.85 -6.72 -0.37
CA ILE A 94 -13.42 -6.75 0.00
C ILE A 94 -12.81 -5.35 -0.12
N SER A 95 -13.08 -4.64 -1.21
CA SER A 95 -12.58 -3.28 -1.44
C SER A 95 -13.07 -2.32 -0.36
N THR A 96 -14.33 -2.46 0.05
CA THR A 96 -14.92 -1.65 1.14
C THR A 96 -14.26 -1.95 2.48
N ILE A 97 -14.00 -3.23 2.79
CA ILE A 97 -13.30 -3.63 4.02
C ILE A 97 -11.88 -3.05 4.03
N VAL A 98 -11.14 -3.20 2.94
CA VAL A 98 -9.77 -2.66 2.80
C VAL A 98 -9.78 -1.14 2.96
N ALA A 99 -10.70 -0.45 2.28
CA ALA A 99 -10.83 1.01 2.38
C ALA A 99 -11.19 1.44 3.80
N THR A 100 -12.11 0.74 4.47
CA THR A 100 -12.53 1.04 5.84
C THR A 100 -11.38 0.84 6.83
N VAL A 101 -10.63 -0.25 6.70
CA VAL A 101 -9.46 -0.52 7.54
C VAL A 101 -8.37 0.51 7.28
N ALA A 102 -8.07 0.82 6.02
CA ALA A 102 -7.11 1.86 5.68
C ALA A 102 -7.53 3.20 6.29
N LEU A 103 -8.80 3.60 6.15
CA LEU A 103 -9.31 4.83 6.77
C LEU A 103 -9.21 4.79 8.30
N ALA A 104 -9.52 3.66 8.95
CA ALA A 104 -9.48 3.55 10.41
C ALA A 104 -8.06 3.68 10.99
N TYR A 105 -7.04 3.29 10.22
CA TYR A 105 -5.64 3.45 10.62
C TYR A 105 -5.06 4.82 10.24
N LEU A 106 -5.53 5.42 9.14
CA LEU A 106 -5.10 6.74 8.67
C LEU A 106 -5.82 7.90 9.37
N PHE A 107 -7.06 7.69 9.83
CA PHE A 107 -7.91 8.69 10.47
C PHE A 107 -8.54 8.11 11.73
N PRO A 108 -8.41 8.75 12.92
CA PRO A 108 -7.95 10.11 13.22
C PRO A 108 -6.45 10.20 13.60
N ASP A 109 -5.83 11.37 13.37
CA ASP A 109 -4.40 11.69 13.65
C ASP A 109 -3.90 11.25 15.03
N ARG A 110 -4.78 11.29 16.04
CA ARG A 110 -4.46 10.88 17.42
C ARG A 110 -4.19 9.38 17.53
N ILE A 111 -4.95 8.56 16.81
CA ILE A 111 -4.78 7.10 16.80
C ILE A 111 -3.51 6.75 16.03
N LEU A 112 -3.29 7.37 14.86
CA LEU A 112 -2.08 7.18 14.07
C LEU A 112 -0.82 7.54 14.88
N SER A 113 -0.81 8.70 15.53
CA SER A 113 0.33 9.14 16.37
C SER A 113 0.57 8.20 17.56
N CYS A 114 -0.49 7.63 18.15
CA CYS A 114 -0.38 6.65 19.22
C CYS A 114 0.24 5.34 18.72
N ASN A 115 -0.25 4.82 17.59
CA ASN A 115 0.27 3.60 16.99
C ASN A 115 1.74 3.74 16.59
N LEU A 116 2.12 4.86 15.97
CA LEU A 116 3.51 5.16 15.63
C LEU A 116 4.41 5.22 16.87
N ASP A 117 3.94 5.83 17.96
CA ASP A 117 4.70 5.87 19.22
C ASP A 117 4.89 4.47 19.82
N GLN A 118 3.82 3.66 19.86
CA GLN A 118 3.89 2.28 20.35
C GLN A 118 4.83 1.42 19.50
N GLN A 119 4.79 1.59 18.18
CA GLN A 119 5.62 0.83 17.26
C GLN A 119 7.10 1.22 17.39
N TRP A 120 7.41 2.52 17.41
CA TRP A 120 8.75 3.02 17.69
C TRP A 120 9.27 2.57 19.05
N GLN A 121 8.42 2.62 20.08
CA GLN A 121 8.75 2.12 21.41
C GLN A 121 9.10 0.63 21.37
N GLY A 122 8.39 -0.18 20.58
CA GLY A 122 8.70 -1.58 20.34
C GLY A 122 10.09 -1.77 19.74
N PHE A 123 10.44 -1.01 18.69
CA PHE A 123 11.77 -1.05 18.08
C PHE A 123 12.87 -0.62 19.05
N PHE A 124 12.64 0.44 19.82
CA PHE A 124 13.63 0.93 20.78
C PHE A 124 13.86 -0.05 21.94
N LYS A 125 12.79 -0.63 22.48
CA LYS A 125 12.87 -1.65 23.56
C LYS A 125 13.60 -2.90 23.09
N SER A 126 13.32 -3.36 21.88
CA SER A 126 13.99 -4.52 21.27
C SER A 126 15.38 -4.21 20.72
N LYS A 127 15.84 -2.94 20.81
CA LYS A 127 17.09 -2.46 20.22
C LYS A 127 17.22 -2.84 18.73
N ASN A 128 16.10 -2.76 18.00
CA ASN A 128 16.07 -2.99 16.57
C ASN A 128 16.69 -1.79 15.83
N SER A 129 18.02 -1.82 15.71
CA SER A 129 18.78 -0.78 15.02
C SER A 129 18.40 -0.67 13.55
N HIS A 130 18.07 -1.78 12.90
CA HIS A 130 17.69 -1.79 11.50
C HIS A 130 16.41 -0.97 11.26
N ALA A 131 15.35 -1.21 12.03
CA ALA A 131 14.08 -0.51 11.87
C ALA A 131 14.23 1.00 12.13
N ILE A 132 14.80 1.38 13.27
CA ILE A 132 14.96 2.80 13.63
C ILE A 132 15.90 3.51 12.66
N ARG A 133 17.04 2.90 12.30
CA ARG A 133 17.98 3.51 11.35
C ARG A 133 17.36 3.68 9.96
N SER A 134 16.61 2.69 9.46
CA SER A 134 15.95 2.78 8.15
C SER A 134 14.99 3.97 8.11
N ILE A 135 14.18 4.15 9.16
CA ILE A 135 13.26 5.29 9.27
C ILE A 135 14.03 6.62 9.39
N GLN A 136 15.09 6.67 10.21
CA GLN A 136 15.91 7.87 10.37
C GLN A 136 16.63 8.27 9.08
N ASP A 137 17.17 7.31 8.34
CA ASP A 137 17.89 7.55 7.09
C ASP A 137 16.92 7.96 5.97
N GLU A 138 15.77 7.30 5.84
CA GLU A 138 14.74 7.65 4.84
C GLU A 138 14.23 9.08 5.04
N PHE A 139 13.96 9.47 6.29
CA PHE A 139 13.45 10.80 6.61
C PHE A 139 14.52 11.79 7.03
N GLN A 140 15.81 11.46 6.98
CA GLN A 140 16.89 12.36 7.42
C GLN A 140 16.55 13.04 8.77
N CYS A 141 16.17 12.23 9.76
CA CYS A 141 15.64 12.67 11.05
C CYS A 141 16.30 11.91 12.21
N CYS A 142 16.23 12.48 13.42
CA CYS A 142 16.72 11.87 14.65
C CYS A 142 15.61 11.78 15.69
N GLY A 143 15.45 10.59 16.28
CA GLY A 143 14.50 10.35 17.36
C GLY A 143 13.03 10.59 16.99
N LEU A 144 12.11 10.06 17.80
CA LEU A 144 10.70 10.10 17.44
C LEU A 144 10.13 11.52 17.60
N ARG A 145 10.02 12.02 18.83
CA ARG A 145 9.39 13.33 19.11
C ARG A 145 10.38 14.49 19.20
N SER A 146 11.64 14.19 19.49
CA SER A 146 12.77 15.13 19.51
C SER A 146 14.03 14.42 19.02
N LEU A 147 15.10 15.18 18.76
CA LEU A 147 16.39 14.67 18.27
C LEU A 147 16.99 13.56 19.14
N HIS A 148 16.72 13.63 20.44
CA HIS A 148 17.26 12.73 21.46
C HIS A 148 16.24 11.67 21.92
N ASP A 149 14.99 11.71 21.41
CA ASP A 149 13.93 10.80 21.83
C ASP A 149 14.09 9.42 21.16
N ARG A 150 14.69 8.48 21.89
CA ARG A 150 14.81 7.08 21.46
C ARG A 150 15.47 6.94 20.09
N ALA A 151 16.44 7.82 19.81
CA ALA A 151 17.18 7.84 18.56
C ALA A 151 18.18 6.68 18.47
N TRP A 152 18.53 6.32 17.23
CA TRP A 152 19.71 5.53 16.92
C TRP A 152 20.85 6.47 16.46
N PRO A 153 22.13 6.23 16.80
CA PRO A 153 22.65 5.17 17.65
C PRO A 153 22.09 5.20 19.08
N PHE A 154 21.84 4.03 19.65
CA PHE A 154 21.30 3.93 21.00
C PHE A 154 22.35 4.38 22.02
N LYS A 155 21.91 5.13 23.05
CA LYS A 155 22.77 5.53 24.17
C LYS A 155 23.48 4.33 24.77
N ASP A 156 24.79 4.43 24.88
CA ASP A 156 25.66 3.49 25.57
C ASP A 156 26.82 4.25 26.25
N ARG A 157 27.91 3.56 26.61
CA ARG A 157 29.09 4.21 27.23
C ARG A 157 29.86 5.13 26.29
N ASN A 158 29.77 4.90 24.99
CA ASN A 158 30.52 5.59 23.94
C ASN A 158 29.65 6.60 23.17
N HIS A 159 28.32 6.42 23.21
CA HIS A 159 27.34 7.23 22.50
C HIS A 159 26.42 7.94 23.49
N GLY A 160 26.45 9.27 23.48
CA GLY A 160 25.46 10.10 24.17
C GLY A 160 24.12 10.13 23.41
N ASP A 161 23.11 10.75 24.02
CA ASP A 161 21.76 10.83 23.43
C ASP A 161 21.73 11.69 22.14
N ASN A 162 22.78 12.49 21.91
CA ASN A 162 23.03 13.33 20.73
C ASN A 162 23.88 12.65 19.64
N ALA A 163 24.15 11.35 19.74
CA ALA A 163 24.98 10.66 18.76
C ALA A 163 24.39 10.75 17.34
N CYS A 164 23.06 10.73 17.20
CA CYS A 164 22.39 10.82 15.91
C CYS A 164 22.71 12.13 15.17
N GLU A 165 22.48 13.28 15.83
CA GLU A 165 22.71 14.60 15.22
C GLU A 165 24.21 14.87 14.96
N LEU A 166 25.10 14.36 15.82
CA LEU A 166 26.54 14.54 15.65
C LEU A 166 27.14 13.66 14.54
N GLN A 167 26.65 12.43 14.38
CA GLN A 167 27.20 11.47 13.43
C GLN A 167 26.52 11.53 12.06
N LEU A 168 25.20 11.72 12.03
CA LEU A 168 24.41 11.71 10.79
C LEU A 168 24.10 13.13 10.31
N GLY A 169 24.16 14.14 11.18
CA GLY A 169 23.89 15.54 10.81
C GLY A 169 22.40 15.88 10.67
N TYR A 170 21.49 14.96 11.02
CA TYR A 170 20.05 15.21 10.92
C TYR A 170 19.57 16.13 12.05
N GLN A 171 18.69 17.09 11.73
CA GLN A 171 18.27 18.16 12.65
C GLN A 171 16.75 18.28 12.84
N ARG A 172 15.99 17.23 12.51
CA ARG A 172 14.53 17.18 12.72
C ARG A 172 14.11 15.89 13.41
N SER A 173 12.95 15.91 14.07
CA SER A 173 12.34 14.71 14.65
C SER A 173 11.60 13.87 13.59
N CYS A 174 11.49 12.57 13.83
CA CYS A 174 10.92 11.63 12.87
C CYS A 174 9.39 11.57 12.86
N ILE A 175 8.71 11.95 13.96
CA ILE A 175 7.25 11.78 14.09
C ILE A 175 6.46 12.54 13.02
N ALA A 176 6.90 13.74 12.65
CA ALA A 176 6.21 14.55 11.64
C ALA A 176 6.33 13.93 10.23
N PRO A 177 7.55 13.73 9.68
CA PRO A 177 7.69 13.13 8.35
C PRO A 177 7.20 11.68 8.27
N TRP A 178 7.31 10.91 9.36
CA TRP A 178 6.85 9.52 9.38
C TRP A 178 5.33 9.38 9.42
N ARG A 179 4.61 10.39 9.95
CA ARG A 179 3.15 10.43 9.94
C ARG A 179 2.57 10.90 8.61
N GLU A 180 3.32 11.71 7.88
CA GLU A 180 2.90 12.28 6.58
C GLU A 180 3.17 11.34 5.39
N HIS A 181 3.75 10.16 5.64
CA HIS A 181 4.02 9.10 4.66
C HIS A 181 3.03 7.93 4.81
#